data_AF-K9TPN6-F1
#
_entry.id   AF-K9TPN6-F1
#
_cell.length_a   1.000
_cell.length_b   1.000
_cell.length_c   1.000
_cell.angle_alpha   90.00
_cell.angle_beta   90.00
_cell.angle_gamma   90.00
#
_symmetry.space_group_name_H-M   'P 1'
#
loop_
_entity.id
_entity.type
_entity.pdbx_description
1 polymer ?
#
loop_
_entity_poly.entity_id
_entity_poly.type
_entity_poly.pdbx_seq_one_letter_code
_entity_poly.pdbx_strand_id
1 'polypeptide(L)'
;MTRTMTPSPTFDFEDEKFKAPPSKLLPWCQMINPTLHLDGLKPYGLAIKLDQAKASGFTPDENWQPVEHEFSTGETKTLLMTTTPRMLIVRRGPLCVKDRISGDILGRFSDFSEEYKADRPKYKTFTRYLIFLVGQDQKLLHQTPLRLTLSGSVGAGFGIAYRSSKMGELTGFTAELEQAYADFRGQVFSAKGPLFHAHGIFCPTFEAVEKGIGSNTAWVADTIDYEHPTSSNLADYMIPSNSEESNLICETFEDYKDFGQEIIKVEAQTREASTPTNPVNNQAYVYEDEFEYPEPPY
;
A
#
# COMPACT_ATOMS: atom_id res chain seq x y z
N MET A 1 11.78 -44.32 -56.00
CA MET A 1 11.44 -44.10 -54.57
C MET A 1 11.66 -42.63 -54.27
N THR A 2 10.61 -41.82 -54.30
CA THR A 2 10.69 -40.39 -54.00
C THR A 2 10.48 -40.22 -52.50
N ARG A 3 11.56 -39.88 -51.77
CA ARG A 3 11.53 -39.69 -50.33
C ARG A 3 10.83 -38.36 -50.05
N THR A 4 9.59 -38.41 -49.57
CA THR A 4 8.87 -37.24 -49.05
C THR A 4 9.62 -36.73 -47.82
N MET A 5 10.26 -35.56 -47.94
CA MET A 5 10.78 -34.84 -46.79
C MET A 5 9.59 -34.34 -45.98
N THR A 6 9.42 -34.89 -44.78
CA THR A 6 8.52 -34.34 -43.77
C THR A 6 9.11 -33.00 -43.33
N PRO A 7 8.37 -31.88 -43.42
CA PRO A 7 8.90 -30.59 -42.98
C PRO A 7 9.23 -30.68 -41.49
N SER A 8 10.46 -30.29 -41.14
CA SER A 8 10.88 -30.22 -39.75
C SER A 8 10.05 -29.17 -39.02
N PRO A 9 9.55 -29.46 -37.80
CA PRO A 9 8.79 -28.48 -37.03
C PRO A 9 9.64 -27.25 -36.77
N THR A 10 9.07 -26.07 -37.02
CA THR A 10 9.71 -24.77 -36.82
C THR A 10 9.29 -24.23 -35.46
N PHE A 11 10.26 -23.96 -34.59
CA PHE A 11 10.06 -23.47 -33.22
C PHE A 11 10.50 -22.00 -33.12
N ASP A 12 9.84 -21.14 -33.88
CA ASP A 12 10.11 -19.70 -33.86
C ASP A 12 9.17 -19.00 -32.88
N PHE A 13 9.69 -18.79 -31.66
CA PHE A 13 9.00 -18.10 -30.57
C PHE A 13 9.51 -16.66 -30.37
N GLU A 14 10.29 -16.12 -31.31
CA GLU A 14 10.87 -14.78 -31.21
C GLU A 14 9.89 -13.66 -31.64
N ASP A 15 8.74 -14.03 -32.24
CA ASP A 15 7.64 -13.12 -32.58
C ASP A 15 7.09 -12.45 -31.30
N GLU A 16 6.86 -11.14 -31.36
CA GLU A 16 6.31 -10.32 -30.28
C GLU A 16 5.05 -10.91 -29.65
N LYS A 17 4.22 -11.65 -30.42
CA LYS A 17 3.03 -12.31 -29.87
C LYS A 17 3.32 -13.41 -28.85
N PHE A 18 4.53 -13.96 -28.85
CA PHE A 18 5.00 -14.99 -27.90
C PHE A 18 5.84 -14.40 -26.78
N LYS A 19 6.29 -13.14 -26.90
CA LYS A 19 6.93 -12.44 -25.79
C LYS A 19 5.88 -12.23 -24.71
N ALA A 20 6.27 -12.53 -23.47
CA ALA A 20 5.44 -12.16 -22.33
C ALA A 20 5.20 -10.65 -22.42
N PRO A 21 3.95 -10.18 -22.28
CA PRO A 21 3.70 -8.75 -22.18
C PRO A 21 4.59 -8.21 -21.04
N PRO A 22 5.16 -7.00 -21.18
CA PRO A 22 5.86 -6.37 -20.08
C PRO A 22 4.97 -6.47 -18.85
N SER A 23 5.50 -6.94 -17.72
CA SER A 23 4.77 -6.87 -16.47
C SER A 23 4.33 -5.41 -16.32
N LYS A 24 3.03 -5.15 -16.40
CA LYS A 24 2.51 -3.79 -16.21
C LYS A 24 2.86 -3.40 -14.78
N LEU A 25 3.97 -2.70 -14.60
CA LEU A 25 4.32 -2.10 -13.33
C LEU A 25 3.22 -1.09 -13.03
N LEU A 26 2.43 -1.41 -12.02
CA LEU A 26 1.38 -0.52 -11.57
C LEU A 26 2.02 0.80 -11.09
N PRO A 27 1.48 1.95 -11.51
CA PRO A 27 1.90 3.22 -10.96
C PRO A 27 1.71 3.20 -9.44
N TRP A 28 2.52 3.96 -8.72
CA TRP A 28 2.55 3.87 -7.26
C TRP A 28 2.58 5.23 -6.58
N CYS A 29 2.16 5.21 -5.32
CA CYS A 29 2.20 6.34 -4.40
C CYS A 29 2.83 5.89 -3.08
N GLN A 30 3.25 6.85 -2.27
CA GLN A 30 3.95 6.59 -1.02
C GLN A 30 3.54 7.55 0.08
N MET A 31 3.69 7.12 1.33
CA MET A 31 3.67 8.04 2.45
C MET A 31 5.05 8.68 2.61
N ILE A 32 5.10 10.00 2.63
CA ILE A 32 6.28 10.78 3.02
C ILE A 32 6.15 11.14 4.49
N ASN A 33 7.18 10.81 5.27
CA ASN A 33 7.22 11.14 6.69
C ASN A 33 7.79 12.56 6.88
N PRO A 34 7.40 13.26 7.96
CA PRO A 34 7.98 14.56 8.28
C PRO A 34 9.46 14.42 8.59
N THR A 35 10.27 15.34 8.07
CA THR A 35 11.66 15.50 8.47
C THR A 35 11.87 16.88 9.07
N LEU A 36 12.62 16.94 10.18
CA LEU A 36 12.89 18.21 10.86
C LEU A 36 14.03 18.94 10.16
N HIS A 37 13.75 20.15 9.68
CA HIS A 37 14.74 21.09 9.18
C HIS A 37 14.85 22.31 10.10
N LEU A 38 15.87 23.16 9.85
CA LEU A 38 16.10 24.40 10.60
C LEU A 38 14.86 25.32 10.63
N ASP A 39 14.07 25.30 9.55
CA ASP A 39 12.88 26.14 9.37
C ASP A 39 11.57 25.45 9.80
N GLY A 40 11.65 24.26 10.39
CA GLY A 40 10.50 23.49 10.86
C GLY A 40 10.35 22.13 10.19
N LEU A 41 9.19 21.50 10.36
CA LEU A 41 8.87 20.22 9.73
C LEU A 41 8.66 20.41 8.22
N LYS A 42 9.36 19.63 7.41
CA LYS A 42 9.09 19.52 5.97
C LYS A 42 7.67 18.96 5.74
N PRO A 43 7.05 19.26 4.58
CA PRO A 43 5.75 18.70 4.23
C PRO A 43 5.76 17.17 4.25
N TYR A 44 4.61 16.59 4.59
CA TYR A 44 4.42 15.16 4.78
C TYR A 44 3.03 14.75 4.30
N GLY A 45 2.81 13.45 4.15
CA GLY A 45 1.51 12.90 3.75
C GLY A 45 1.61 11.95 2.55
N LEU A 46 0.46 11.65 1.95
CA LEU A 46 0.40 10.80 0.77
C LEU A 46 0.93 11.58 -0.43
N ALA A 47 1.88 10.98 -1.14
CA ALA A 47 2.59 11.63 -2.24
C ALA A 47 2.67 10.76 -3.49
N ILE A 48 2.67 11.43 -4.65
CA ILE A 48 2.80 10.83 -5.98
C ILE A 48 3.90 11.58 -6.73
N LYS A 49 4.91 10.85 -7.24
CA LYS A 49 5.91 11.43 -8.15
C LYS A 49 5.24 11.81 -9.49
N LEU A 50 5.67 12.88 -10.14
CA LEU A 50 5.02 13.38 -11.36
C LEU A 50 4.98 12.37 -12.52
N ASP A 51 5.99 11.52 -12.64
CA ASP A 51 6.03 10.42 -13.62
C ASP A 51 4.94 9.37 -13.33
N GLN A 52 4.73 9.02 -12.06
CA GLN A 52 3.69 8.08 -11.61
C GLN A 52 2.28 8.69 -11.76
N ALA A 53 2.14 9.99 -11.48
CA ALA A 53 0.91 10.74 -11.73
C ALA A 53 0.56 10.70 -13.22
N LYS A 54 1.54 10.97 -14.09
CA LYS A 54 1.34 10.88 -15.55
C LYS A 54 1.00 9.46 -16.00
N ALA A 55 1.69 8.44 -15.48
CA ALA A 55 1.47 7.05 -15.84
C ALA A 55 0.08 6.52 -15.45
N SER A 56 -0.50 7.04 -14.36
CA SER A 56 -1.85 6.68 -13.92
C SER A 56 -2.96 7.51 -14.56
N GLY A 57 -2.61 8.61 -15.24
CA GLY A 57 -3.57 9.61 -15.71
C GLY A 57 -4.14 10.46 -14.57
N PHE A 58 -3.37 10.67 -13.50
CA PHE A 58 -3.78 11.42 -12.33
C PHE A 58 -3.98 12.90 -12.62
N THR A 59 -5.18 13.38 -12.33
CA THR A 59 -5.57 14.79 -12.40
C THR A 59 -5.85 15.29 -10.98
N PRO A 60 -4.88 15.97 -10.33
CA PRO A 60 -5.06 16.46 -8.97
C PRO A 60 -6.18 17.51 -8.89
N ASP A 61 -6.95 17.48 -7.80
CA ASP A 61 -7.83 18.57 -7.41
C ASP A 61 -7.08 19.58 -6.50
N GLU A 62 -7.80 20.55 -5.93
CA GLU A 62 -7.22 21.61 -5.08
C GLU A 62 -6.60 21.10 -3.77
N ASN A 63 -6.92 19.87 -3.35
CA ASN A 63 -6.40 19.25 -2.13
C ASN A 63 -4.97 18.68 -2.31
N TRP A 64 -4.44 18.70 -3.53
CA TRP A 64 -3.09 18.24 -3.84
C TRP A 64 -2.17 19.41 -4.15
N GLN A 65 -1.03 19.46 -3.47
CA GLN A 65 -0.06 20.54 -3.62
C GLN A 65 1.27 20.02 -4.16
N PRO A 66 1.93 20.75 -5.09
CA PRO A 66 3.28 20.44 -5.51
C PRO A 66 4.27 20.76 -4.39
N VAL A 67 5.11 19.78 -4.04
CA VAL A 67 6.13 19.90 -3.00
C VAL A 67 7.46 19.42 -3.55
N GLU A 68 8.52 20.21 -3.36
CA GLU A 68 9.89 19.73 -3.58
C GLU A 68 10.33 18.85 -2.41
N HIS A 69 10.70 17.61 -2.72
CA HIS A 69 11.15 16.63 -1.74
C HIS A 69 12.53 16.12 -2.10
N GLU A 70 13.44 16.16 -1.13
CA GLU A 70 14.78 15.61 -1.24
C GLU A 70 14.80 14.22 -0.61
N PHE A 71 15.03 13.20 -1.44
CA PHE A 71 15.15 11.82 -1.00
C PHE A 71 16.50 11.59 -0.31
N SER A 72 16.61 10.50 0.45
CA SER A 72 17.85 10.04 1.11
C SER A 72 19.04 9.86 0.15
N THR A 73 18.78 9.67 -1.14
CA THR A 73 19.80 9.62 -2.20
C THR A 73 20.41 10.99 -2.53
N GLY A 74 19.87 12.08 -1.97
CA GLY A 74 20.16 13.47 -2.33
C GLY A 74 19.42 13.94 -3.58
N GLU A 75 18.61 13.08 -4.21
CA GLU A 75 17.81 13.47 -5.37
C GLU A 75 16.60 14.31 -4.93
N THR A 76 16.44 15.49 -5.51
CA THR A 76 15.26 16.34 -5.29
C THR A 76 14.25 16.13 -6.42
N LYS A 77 12.99 15.83 -6.09
CA LYS A 77 11.88 15.77 -7.05
C LYS A 77 10.68 16.56 -6.55
N THR A 78 9.91 17.08 -7.49
CA THR A 78 8.56 17.56 -7.22
C THR A 78 7.60 16.39 -7.07
N LEU A 79 6.85 16.37 -5.98
CA LEU A 79 5.78 15.42 -5.67
C LEU A 79 4.44 16.16 -5.62
N LEU A 80 3.35 15.49 -5.96
CA LEU A 80 2.00 15.93 -5.60
C LEU A 80 1.66 15.31 -4.25
N MET A 81 1.33 16.13 -3.25
CA MET A 81 1.17 15.69 -1.86
C MET A 81 -0.14 16.18 -1.24
N THR A 82 -0.72 15.36 -0.36
CA THR A 82 -1.87 15.73 0.48
C THR A 82 -1.83 15.03 1.84
N THR A 83 -2.38 15.69 2.86
CA THR A 83 -2.57 15.14 4.22
C THR A 83 -3.97 14.59 4.44
N THR A 84 -4.90 14.84 3.52
CA THR A 84 -6.33 14.50 3.64
C THR A 84 -6.87 13.88 2.34
N PRO A 85 -6.27 12.79 1.84
CA PRO A 85 -6.75 12.16 0.62
C PRO A 85 -8.13 11.53 0.81
N ARG A 86 -8.90 11.46 -0.27
CA ARG A 86 -10.09 10.59 -0.37
C ARG A 86 -9.73 9.41 -1.25
N MET A 87 -9.91 8.18 -0.78
CA MET A 87 -9.45 7.00 -1.51
C MET A 87 -10.36 5.78 -1.38
N LEU A 88 -10.42 4.99 -2.44
CA LEU A 88 -10.98 3.64 -2.45
C LEU A 88 -9.87 2.64 -2.21
N ILE A 89 -10.10 1.63 -1.36
CA ILE A 89 -9.19 0.50 -1.19
C ILE A 89 -9.78 -0.72 -1.90
N VAL A 90 -9.34 -0.94 -3.14
CA VAL A 90 -9.86 -2.01 -4.01
C VAL A 90 -9.31 -3.36 -3.59
N ARG A 91 -8.00 -3.44 -3.36
CA ARG A 91 -7.34 -4.65 -2.85
C ARG A 91 -6.42 -4.31 -1.69
N ARG A 92 -6.34 -5.25 -0.75
CA ARG A 92 -5.43 -5.21 0.39
C ARG A 92 -4.69 -6.53 0.44
N GLY A 93 -3.37 -6.46 0.35
CA GLY A 93 -2.49 -7.62 0.54
C GLY A 93 -2.43 -8.05 2.01
N PRO A 94 -1.84 -9.23 2.29
CA PRO A 94 -1.59 -9.65 3.66
C PRO A 94 -0.58 -8.73 4.35
N LEU A 95 -0.56 -8.77 5.69
CA LEU A 95 0.54 -8.22 6.48
C LEU A 95 1.77 -9.09 6.23
N CYS A 96 2.82 -8.50 5.68
CA CYS A 96 4.07 -9.18 5.33
C CYS A 96 5.23 -8.69 6.20
N VAL A 97 6.28 -9.50 6.24
CA VAL A 97 7.55 -9.21 6.90
C VAL A 97 8.65 -9.16 5.83
N LYS A 98 9.53 -8.17 5.96
CA LYS A 98 10.79 -8.10 5.21
C LYS A 98 11.97 -7.87 6.15
N ASP A 99 13.15 -8.29 5.72
CA ASP A 99 14.40 -7.88 6.36
C ASP A 99 14.60 -6.36 6.18
N ARG A 100 14.98 -5.67 7.25
CA ARG A 100 15.12 -4.20 7.25
C ARG A 100 16.35 -3.73 6.48
N ILE A 101 17.40 -4.54 6.42
CA ILE A 101 18.67 -4.20 5.77
C ILE A 101 18.66 -4.65 4.32
N SER A 102 18.39 -5.93 4.04
CA SER A 102 18.41 -6.43 2.65
C SER A 102 17.17 -6.02 1.86
N GLY A 103 16.07 -5.72 2.54
CA GLY A 103 14.78 -5.42 1.90
C GLY A 103 14.04 -6.67 1.41
N ASP A 104 14.62 -7.86 1.57
CA ASP A 104 14.03 -9.12 1.10
C ASP A 104 12.72 -9.39 1.82
N ILE A 105 11.68 -9.63 1.05
CA ILE A 105 10.39 -10.03 1.59
C ILE A 105 10.52 -11.50 2.02
N LEU A 106 10.14 -11.79 3.26
CA LEU A 106 10.25 -13.13 3.83
C LEU A 106 8.95 -13.91 3.65
N GLY A 107 7.82 -13.24 3.85
CA GLY A 107 6.50 -13.84 3.72
C GLY A 107 5.47 -13.12 4.57
N ARG A 108 4.38 -13.83 4.90
CA ARG A 108 3.30 -13.29 5.73
C ARG A 108 3.75 -13.23 7.18
N PHE A 109 3.28 -12.22 7.90
CA PHE A 109 3.56 -12.06 9.33
C PHE A 109 3.08 -13.25 10.16
N SER A 110 1.97 -13.89 9.77
CA SER A 110 1.50 -15.13 10.43
C SER A 110 2.55 -16.24 10.41
N ASP A 111 3.35 -16.30 9.36
CA ASP A 111 4.27 -17.40 9.11
C ASP A 111 5.65 -17.13 9.73
N PHE A 112 5.96 -15.85 9.99
CA PHE A 112 7.23 -15.37 10.57
C PHE A 112 7.05 -14.65 11.93
N SER A 113 5.92 -14.88 12.61
CA SER A 113 5.56 -14.18 13.85
C SER A 113 6.60 -14.39 14.95
N GLU A 114 7.13 -15.60 15.07
CA GLU A 114 8.07 -15.94 16.15
C GLU A 114 9.48 -15.38 15.87
N GLU A 115 9.97 -15.48 14.64
CA GLU A 115 11.19 -14.83 14.19
C GLU A 115 11.11 -13.32 14.37
N TYR A 116 9.98 -12.72 13.97
CA TYR A 116 9.73 -11.29 14.15
C TYR A 116 9.79 -10.88 15.63
N LYS A 117 9.19 -11.67 16.53
CA LYS A 117 9.21 -11.37 17.97
C LYS A 117 10.60 -11.55 18.59
N ALA A 118 11.38 -12.51 18.08
CA ALA A 118 12.72 -12.77 18.57
C ALA A 118 13.71 -11.65 18.22
N ASP A 119 13.58 -11.02 17.06
CA ASP A 119 14.47 -9.94 16.60
C ASP A 119 13.71 -8.82 15.87
N ARG A 120 12.85 -8.10 16.60
CA ARG A 120 12.05 -7.00 16.04
C ARG A 120 12.87 -5.94 15.30
N PRO A 121 14.06 -5.51 15.77
CA PRO A 121 14.85 -4.50 15.06
C PRO A 121 15.33 -4.94 13.67
N LYS A 122 15.51 -6.24 13.44
CA LYS A 122 15.93 -6.78 12.15
C LYS A 122 14.84 -6.71 11.08
N TYR A 123 13.57 -6.70 11.47
CA TYR A 123 12.46 -6.87 10.55
C TYR A 123 11.57 -5.64 10.44
N LYS A 124 10.99 -5.42 9.25
CA LYS A 124 9.96 -4.40 9.01
C LYS A 124 8.68 -5.07 8.52
N THR A 125 7.55 -4.74 9.13
CA THR A 125 6.24 -5.16 8.63
C THR A 125 5.72 -4.18 7.59
N PHE A 126 4.98 -4.68 6.61
CA PHE A 126 4.33 -3.85 5.61
C PHE A 126 3.02 -4.46 5.09
N THR A 127 2.16 -3.62 4.53
CA THR A 127 0.96 -4.02 3.80
C THR A 127 0.90 -3.25 2.49
N ARG A 128 0.57 -3.97 1.41
CA ARG A 128 0.31 -3.38 0.10
C ARG A 128 -1.18 -3.15 -0.08
N TYR A 129 -1.53 -2.01 -0.65
CA TYR A 129 -2.88 -1.62 -1.00
C TYR A 129 -2.92 -1.28 -2.49
N LEU A 130 -4.02 -1.59 -3.13
CA LEU A 130 -4.36 -1.14 -4.48
C LEU A 130 -5.51 -0.15 -4.32
N ILE A 131 -5.26 1.11 -4.71
CA ILE A 131 -6.16 2.22 -4.40
C ILE A 131 -6.57 3.01 -5.64
N PHE A 132 -7.72 3.67 -5.54
CA PHE A 132 -8.03 4.84 -6.37
C PHE A 132 -8.16 6.07 -5.50
N LEU A 133 -7.72 7.22 -6.00
CA LEU A 133 -7.98 8.52 -5.41
C LEU A 133 -9.26 9.10 -5.98
N VAL A 134 -10.02 9.78 -5.13
CA VAL A 134 -11.37 10.26 -5.43
C VAL A 134 -11.42 11.76 -5.19
N GLY A 135 -12.07 12.50 -6.08
CA GLY A 135 -12.37 13.91 -5.90
C GLY A 135 -13.53 14.13 -4.91
N GLN A 136 -13.80 15.39 -4.59
CA GLN A 136 -14.97 15.75 -3.78
C GLN A 136 -16.30 15.48 -4.50
N ASP A 137 -16.28 15.44 -5.84
CA ASP A 137 -17.41 15.10 -6.71
C ASP A 137 -17.63 13.58 -6.87
N GLN A 138 -16.89 12.76 -6.10
CA GLN A 138 -16.90 11.31 -6.16
C GLN A 138 -16.40 10.71 -7.49
N LYS A 139 -15.70 11.51 -8.30
CA LYS A 139 -15.04 11.04 -9.51
C LYS A 139 -13.65 10.53 -9.20
N LEU A 140 -13.24 9.47 -9.88
CA LEU A 140 -11.88 8.97 -9.76
C LEU A 140 -10.92 9.99 -10.40
N LEU A 141 -9.87 10.34 -9.67
CA LEU A 141 -8.86 11.29 -10.15
C LEU A 141 -7.89 10.65 -11.14
N HIS A 142 -7.98 9.33 -11.35
CA HIS A 142 -7.15 8.55 -12.28
C HIS A 142 -7.85 7.25 -12.70
N GLN A 143 -7.43 6.66 -13.83
CA GLN A 143 -8.08 5.48 -14.42
C GLN A 143 -7.31 4.17 -14.19
N THR A 144 -6.02 4.26 -13.88
CA THR A 144 -5.21 3.09 -13.48
C THR A 144 -5.02 3.10 -11.97
N PRO A 145 -5.25 1.99 -11.24
CA PRO A 145 -5.11 1.99 -9.79
C PRO A 145 -3.65 2.21 -9.37
N LEU A 146 -3.47 2.82 -8.20
CA LEU A 146 -2.15 3.06 -7.62
C LEU A 146 -1.82 1.97 -6.60
N ARG A 147 -0.57 1.50 -6.62
CA ARG A 147 -0.01 0.70 -5.55
C ARG A 147 0.46 1.62 -4.40
N LEU A 148 0.01 1.34 -3.19
CA LEU A 148 0.48 1.97 -1.96
C LEU A 148 1.09 0.91 -1.05
N THR A 149 2.32 1.10 -0.59
CA THR A 149 2.94 0.21 0.40
C THR A 149 3.22 0.95 1.68
N LEU A 150 2.53 0.58 2.76
CA LEU A 150 2.70 1.18 4.07
C LEU A 150 3.44 0.21 5.00
N SER A 151 4.43 0.73 5.72
CA SER A 151 5.30 -0.06 6.59
C SER A 151 5.33 0.51 8.01
N GLY A 152 5.70 -0.33 8.98
CA GLY A 152 5.95 0.10 10.36
C GLY A 152 4.74 0.76 11.03
N SER A 153 5.00 1.81 11.81
CA SER A 153 3.96 2.53 12.57
C SER A 153 2.90 3.16 11.67
N VAL A 154 3.29 3.80 10.57
CA VAL A 154 2.37 4.38 9.56
C VAL A 154 1.40 3.32 9.04
N GLY A 155 1.93 2.15 8.63
CA GLY A 155 1.10 1.06 8.13
C GLY A 155 0.17 0.46 9.19
N ALA A 156 0.63 0.42 10.45
CA ALA A 156 -0.20 -0.03 11.57
C ALA A 156 -1.35 0.94 11.86
N GLY A 157 -1.08 2.26 11.95
CA GLY A 157 -2.09 3.30 12.17
C GLY A 157 -3.15 3.30 11.07
N PHE A 158 -2.71 3.36 9.81
CA PHE A 158 -3.59 3.31 8.64
C PHE A 158 -4.44 2.02 8.61
N GLY A 159 -3.82 0.88 8.89
CA GLY A 159 -4.50 -0.41 8.91
C GLY A 159 -5.58 -0.48 9.99
N ILE A 160 -5.30 0.06 11.19
CA ILE A 160 -6.25 0.13 12.30
C ILE A 160 -7.43 1.04 11.94
N ALA A 161 -7.14 2.22 11.40
CA ALA A 161 -8.15 3.19 10.98
C ALA A 161 -9.07 2.62 9.89
N TYR A 162 -8.51 1.93 8.91
CA TYR A 162 -9.30 1.33 7.83
C TYR A 162 -10.16 0.14 8.33
N ARG A 163 -9.53 -0.82 9.03
CA ARG A 163 -10.20 -2.02 9.54
C ARG A 163 -9.36 -2.72 10.60
N SER A 164 -9.87 -2.74 11.83
CA SER A 164 -9.28 -3.47 12.95
C SER A 164 -10.29 -4.46 13.55
N SER A 165 -9.79 -5.54 14.13
CA SER A 165 -10.58 -6.41 15.00
C SER A 165 -9.90 -6.50 16.35
N LYS A 166 -10.60 -6.12 17.41
CA LYS A 166 -10.11 -6.19 18.78
C LYS A 166 -11.13 -6.93 19.63
N MET A 167 -10.72 -8.02 20.26
CA MET A 167 -11.59 -8.85 21.12
C MET A 167 -12.87 -9.34 20.42
N GLY A 168 -12.82 -9.55 19.10
CA GLY A 168 -13.98 -9.98 18.30
C GLY A 168 -14.88 -8.85 17.81
N GLU A 169 -14.66 -7.61 18.25
CA GLU A 169 -15.36 -6.43 17.75
C GLU A 169 -14.63 -5.86 16.53
N LEU A 170 -15.38 -5.60 15.46
CA LEU A 170 -14.85 -4.94 14.26
C LEU A 170 -14.94 -3.43 14.45
N THR A 171 -13.82 -2.74 14.21
CA THR A 171 -13.70 -1.28 14.34
C THR A 171 -13.00 -0.71 13.12
N GLY A 172 -13.03 0.61 12.98
CA GLY A 172 -12.47 1.32 11.83
C GLY A 172 -13.53 1.61 10.76
N PHE A 173 -13.09 2.32 9.72
CA PHE A 173 -13.94 2.82 8.63
C PHE A 173 -14.87 1.76 8.03
N THR A 174 -14.36 0.56 7.75
CA THR A 174 -15.18 -0.50 7.13
C THR A 174 -16.34 -0.97 8.02
N ALA A 175 -16.17 -0.98 9.34
CA ALA A 175 -17.22 -1.36 10.29
C ALA A 175 -18.30 -0.28 10.35
N GLU A 176 -17.88 0.98 10.42
CA GLU A 176 -18.77 2.13 10.42
C GLU A 176 -19.55 2.24 9.11
N LEU A 177 -18.90 1.98 7.97
CA LEU A 177 -19.54 1.99 6.66
C LEU A 177 -20.63 0.91 6.54
N GLU A 178 -20.38 -0.29 7.04
CA GLU A 178 -21.38 -1.36 7.08
C GLU A 178 -22.59 -1.00 7.95
N GLN A 179 -22.32 -0.40 9.12
CA GLN A 179 -23.36 0.05 10.04
C GLN A 179 -24.17 1.21 9.44
N ALA A 180 -23.51 2.23 8.91
CA ALA A 180 -24.13 3.35 8.22
C ALA A 180 -25.01 2.89 7.05
N TYR A 181 -24.55 1.91 6.27
CA TYR A 181 -25.34 1.31 5.19
C TYR A 181 -26.57 0.56 5.71
N ALA A 182 -26.43 -0.25 6.76
CA ALA A 182 -27.56 -0.97 7.36
C ALA A 182 -28.63 0.01 7.88
N ASP A 183 -28.20 1.06 8.59
CA ASP A 183 -29.07 2.09 9.14
C ASP A 183 -29.75 2.92 8.04
N PHE A 184 -29.01 3.31 7.00
CA PHE A 184 -29.57 3.99 5.81
C PHE A 184 -30.66 3.16 5.12
N ARG A 185 -30.51 1.83 5.13
CA ARG A 185 -31.49 0.90 4.54
C ARG A 185 -32.62 0.53 5.49
N GLY A 186 -32.55 0.91 6.77
CA GLY A 186 -33.47 0.44 7.81
C GLY A 186 -33.41 -1.08 8.01
N GLN A 187 -32.22 -1.67 7.85
CA GLN A 187 -31.99 -3.11 7.92
C GLN A 187 -31.14 -3.47 9.14
N VAL A 188 -31.26 -4.72 9.58
CA VAL A 188 -30.35 -5.27 10.60
C VAL A 188 -28.94 -5.33 10.02
N PHE A 189 -27.95 -4.99 10.85
CA PHE A 189 -26.54 -5.09 10.49
C PHE A 189 -26.20 -6.48 9.92
N SER A 190 -25.50 -6.47 8.79
CA SER A 190 -24.99 -7.68 8.14
C SER A 190 -23.59 -7.38 7.61
N ALA A 191 -22.61 -8.22 7.97
CA ALA A 191 -21.25 -8.08 7.46
C ALA A 191 -21.23 -8.11 5.93
N LYS A 192 -20.40 -7.25 5.32
CA LYS A 192 -20.28 -7.14 3.87
C LYS A 192 -18.95 -7.70 3.38
N GLY A 193 -18.93 -8.08 2.11
CA GLY A 193 -17.75 -8.63 1.46
C GLY A 193 -16.75 -7.56 1.04
N PRO A 194 -15.51 -7.93 0.68
CA PRO A 194 -14.47 -6.96 0.33
C PRO A 194 -14.81 -6.08 -0.88
N LEU A 195 -15.63 -6.57 -1.82
CA LEU A 195 -16.08 -5.76 -2.97
C LEU A 195 -16.99 -4.59 -2.53
N PHE A 196 -17.80 -4.79 -1.48
CA PHE A 196 -18.57 -3.68 -0.91
C PHE A 196 -17.63 -2.65 -0.26
N HIS A 197 -16.61 -3.10 0.49
CA HIS A 197 -15.62 -2.19 1.08
C HIS A 197 -14.84 -1.41 0.01
N ALA A 198 -14.59 -2.01 -1.15
CA ALA A 198 -13.93 -1.34 -2.27
C ALA A 198 -14.73 -0.15 -2.85
N HIS A 199 -16.03 -0.05 -2.56
CA HIS A 199 -16.86 1.10 -2.92
C HIS A 199 -16.90 2.20 -1.84
N GLY A 200 -16.34 1.92 -0.66
CA GLY A 200 -16.25 2.89 0.42
C GLY A 200 -15.12 3.89 0.18
N ILE A 201 -15.43 5.18 0.25
CA ILE A 201 -14.47 6.28 0.16
C ILE A 201 -13.89 6.50 1.55
N PHE A 202 -12.68 6.01 1.78
CA PHE A 202 -11.91 6.21 3.00
C PHE A 202 -11.19 7.56 2.93
N CYS A 203 -11.46 8.44 3.90
CA CYS A 203 -10.89 9.78 3.97
C CYS A 203 -10.02 9.94 5.23
N PRO A 204 -8.80 9.38 5.27
CA PRO A 204 -7.91 9.52 6.41
C PRO A 204 -7.35 10.94 6.54
N THR A 205 -7.13 11.37 7.78
CA THR A 205 -6.36 12.57 8.11
C THR A 205 -5.00 12.19 8.63
N PHE A 206 -3.95 12.75 8.03
CA PHE A 206 -2.56 12.54 8.44
C PHE A 206 -2.01 13.72 9.21
N GLU A 207 -1.38 13.44 10.34
CA GLU A 207 -0.61 14.43 11.11
C GLU A 207 0.81 13.93 11.39
N ALA A 208 1.73 14.87 11.57
CA ALA A 208 3.07 14.59 12.05
C ALA A 208 3.01 14.18 13.52
N VAL A 209 3.35 12.93 13.83
CA VAL A 209 3.36 12.40 15.20
C VAL A 209 4.69 11.73 15.47
N GLU A 210 5.26 11.97 16.65
CA GLU A 210 6.42 11.21 17.13
C GLU A 210 6.00 9.79 17.54
N LYS A 211 6.60 8.78 16.91
CA LYS A 211 6.39 7.36 17.23
C LYS A 211 7.72 6.67 17.47
N GLY A 212 7.74 5.79 18.46
CA GLY A 212 8.92 4.98 18.79
C GLY A 212 9.10 4.86 20.29
N ILE A 213 10.25 4.33 20.69
CA ILE A 213 10.63 4.16 22.09
C ILE A 213 12.09 4.60 22.26
N GLY A 214 12.33 5.51 23.21
CA GLY A 214 13.67 5.98 23.56
C GLY A 214 14.37 6.68 22.38
N SER A 215 15.57 6.22 22.04
CA SER A 215 16.36 6.76 20.92
C SER A 215 15.80 6.41 19.54
N ASN A 216 14.77 5.56 19.46
CA ASN A 216 14.16 5.11 18.20
C ASN A 216 12.85 5.84 17.91
N THR A 217 12.70 7.06 18.42
CA THR A 217 11.56 7.92 18.13
C THR A 217 11.81 8.69 16.84
N ALA A 218 10.84 8.67 15.93
CA ALA A 218 10.87 9.41 14.68
C ALA A 218 9.53 10.08 14.42
N TRP A 219 9.56 11.19 13.68
CA TRP A 219 8.36 11.79 13.13
C TRP A 219 7.80 10.93 12.02
N VAL A 220 6.50 10.64 12.08
CA VAL A 220 5.80 9.90 11.04
C VAL A 220 4.50 10.61 10.66
N ALA A 221 4.08 10.44 9.41
CA ALA A 221 2.76 10.88 8.97
C ALA A 221 1.75 9.79 9.38
N ASP A 222 1.22 9.90 10.60
CA ASP A 222 0.32 8.90 11.17
C ASP A 222 -1.14 9.20 10.80
N THR A 223 -1.96 8.15 10.67
CA THR A 223 -3.40 8.31 10.55
C THR A 223 -3.98 8.59 11.93
N ILE A 224 -4.29 9.86 12.20
CA ILE A 224 -4.83 10.29 13.49
C ILE A 224 -6.35 10.17 13.56
N ASP A 225 -7.02 10.30 12.40
CA ASP A 225 -8.47 10.24 12.29
C ASP A 225 -8.89 9.89 10.85
N TYR A 226 -10.19 9.70 10.63
CA TYR A 226 -10.79 9.61 9.31
C TYR A 226 -12.23 10.13 9.32
N GLU A 227 -12.76 10.52 8.17
CA GLU A 227 -14.17 10.93 8.10
C GLU A 227 -15.11 9.75 8.37
N HIS A 228 -16.05 9.94 9.30
CA HIS A 228 -16.90 8.87 9.83
C HIS A 228 -18.23 8.76 9.06
N PRO A 229 -18.48 7.66 8.32
CA PRO A 229 -19.75 7.44 7.66
C PRO A 229 -20.87 7.13 8.68
N THR A 230 -22.04 7.69 8.43
CA THR A 230 -23.29 7.56 9.17
C THR A 230 -24.44 7.38 8.17
N SER A 231 -25.63 6.99 8.62
CA SER A 231 -26.78 6.90 7.72
C SER A 231 -27.14 8.23 7.03
N SER A 232 -26.87 9.38 7.67
CA SER A 232 -27.19 10.70 7.13
C SER A 232 -26.22 11.21 6.06
N ASN A 233 -24.95 10.78 6.08
CA ASN A 233 -23.90 11.23 5.16
C ASN A 233 -23.33 10.07 4.31
N LEU A 234 -23.93 8.89 4.33
CA LEU A 234 -23.45 7.70 3.60
C LEU A 234 -23.21 7.98 2.11
N ALA A 235 -24.06 8.81 1.51
CA ALA A 235 -23.97 9.19 0.11
C ALA A 235 -22.62 9.85 -0.22
N ASP A 236 -21.97 10.53 0.73
CA ASP A 236 -20.68 11.20 0.52
C ASP A 236 -19.49 10.24 0.55
N TYR A 237 -19.68 9.05 1.13
CA TYR A 237 -18.63 8.06 1.41
C TYR A 237 -18.77 6.74 0.65
N MET A 238 -19.67 6.67 -0.34
CA MET A 238 -19.92 5.45 -1.09
C MET A 238 -20.10 5.73 -2.57
N ILE A 239 -19.38 4.98 -3.40
CA ILE A 239 -19.56 5.00 -4.85
C ILE A 239 -20.86 4.26 -5.20
N PRO A 240 -21.82 4.90 -5.91
CA PRO A 240 -23.06 4.25 -6.29
C PRO A 240 -22.83 3.04 -7.19
N SER A 241 -23.52 1.93 -6.93
CA SER A 241 -23.31 0.66 -7.66
C SER A 241 -23.72 0.67 -9.13
N ASN A 242 -24.35 1.75 -9.60
CA ASN A 242 -24.78 1.95 -10.98
C ASN A 242 -23.95 3.04 -11.70
N SER A 243 -22.85 3.49 -11.09
CA SER A 243 -21.94 4.49 -11.65
C SER A 243 -20.89 3.85 -12.56
N GLU A 244 -20.23 4.66 -13.40
CA GLU A 244 -19.09 4.22 -14.20
C GLU A 244 -17.90 3.84 -13.32
N GLU A 245 -17.73 4.55 -12.20
CA GLU A 245 -16.70 4.27 -11.21
C GLU A 245 -16.89 2.88 -10.58
N SER A 246 -18.14 2.47 -10.31
CA SER A 246 -18.44 1.12 -9.82
C SER A 246 -18.05 0.03 -10.81
N ASN A 247 -18.22 0.26 -12.12
CA ASN A 247 -17.79 -0.70 -13.14
C ASN A 247 -16.27 -0.89 -13.10
N LEU A 248 -15.51 0.21 -13.03
CA LEU A 248 -14.04 0.16 -12.95
C LEU A 248 -13.56 -0.48 -11.65
N ILE A 249 -14.21 -0.20 -10.52
CA ILE A 249 -13.92 -0.85 -9.23
C ILE A 249 -14.13 -2.36 -9.34
N CYS A 250 -15.25 -2.81 -9.90
CA CYS A 250 -15.56 -4.23 -10.06
C CYS A 250 -14.54 -4.94 -10.98
N GLU A 251 -14.23 -4.35 -12.13
CA GLU A 251 -13.23 -4.88 -13.07
C GLU A 251 -11.85 -4.97 -12.42
N THR A 252 -11.37 -3.87 -11.83
CA THR A 252 -10.08 -3.82 -11.14
C THR A 252 -10.03 -4.79 -9.97
N PHE A 253 -11.13 -4.93 -9.22
CA PHE A 253 -11.20 -5.90 -8.13
C PHE A 253 -10.92 -7.29 -8.67
N GLU A 254 -11.65 -7.76 -9.69
CA GLU A 254 -11.47 -9.10 -10.26
C GLU A 254 -10.10 -9.30 -10.91
N ASP A 255 -9.62 -8.33 -11.70
CA ASP A 255 -8.31 -8.39 -12.38
C ASP A 255 -7.16 -8.58 -11.38
N TYR A 256 -7.28 -7.99 -10.20
CA TYR A 256 -6.26 -8.00 -9.16
C TYR A 256 -6.63 -8.89 -7.96
N LYS A 257 -7.42 -9.96 -8.16
CA LYS A 257 -7.81 -10.90 -7.08
C LYS A 257 -6.62 -11.54 -6.34
N ASP A 258 -5.49 -11.70 -7.02
CA ASP A 258 -4.26 -12.29 -6.47
C ASP A 258 -3.26 -11.21 -5.99
N PHE A 259 -3.67 -9.94 -5.92
CA PHE A 259 -2.81 -8.84 -5.51
C PHE A 259 -2.17 -9.04 -4.15
N GLY A 260 -0.85 -8.86 -4.08
CA GLY A 260 -0.07 -8.98 -2.86
C GLY A 260 0.11 -10.42 -2.36
N GLN A 261 -0.35 -11.43 -3.11
CA GLN A 261 -0.20 -12.85 -2.76
C GLN A 261 1.08 -13.48 -3.30
N GLU A 262 2.11 -12.69 -3.63
CA GLU A 262 3.40 -13.19 -4.13
C GLU A 262 3.91 -14.36 -3.26
N ILE A 263 3.96 -15.56 -3.85
CA ILE A 263 4.50 -16.77 -3.21
C ILE A 263 6.01 -16.61 -3.21
N ILE A 264 6.58 -16.30 -2.06
CA ILE A 264 8.03 -16.23 -1.92
C ILE A 264 8.52 -17.66 -1.82
N LYS A 265 9.21 -18.11 -2.87
CA LYS A 265 9.98 -19.35 -2.81
C LYS A 265 11.04 -19.16 -1.74
N VAL A 266 10.80 -19.75 -0.57
CA VAL A 266 11.87 -20.07 0.36
C VAL A 266 12.69 -21.14 -0.33
N GLU A 267 13.71 -20.75 -1.10
CA GLU A 267 14.82 -21.67 -1.32
C GLU A 267 15.35 -21.99 0.07
N ALA A 268 15.16 -23.24 0.48
CA ALA A 268 15.57 -23.73 1.77
C ALA A 268 17.08 -23.56 1.90
N GLN A 269 17.54 -22.43 2.44
CA GLN A 269 18.88 -22.31 2.94
C GLN A 269 18.98 -23.27 4.12
N THR A 270 19.70 -24.35 3.86
CA THR A 270 20.01 -25.44 4.78
C THR A 270 20.39 -24.87 6.14
N ARG A 271 19.61 -25.23 7.16
CA ARG A 271 19.90 -24.93 8.56
C ARG A 271 21.22 -25.59 8.95
N GLU A 272 22.30 -24.82 9.00
CA GLU A 272 23.47 -25.18 9.81
C GLU A 272 23.49 -24.33 11.06
N ALA A 273 23.35 -25.03 12.19
CA ALA A 273 23.44 -24.46 13.52
C ALA A 273 24.87 -23.95 13.76
N SER A 274 25.00 -22.68 14.16
CA SER A 274 26.22 -22.20 14.82
C SER A 274 25.86 -21.36 16.05
N THR A 275 26.47 -21.78 17.15
CA THR A 275 26.35 -21.39 18.56
C THR A 275 26.82 -19.93 18.79
N PRO A 276 26.35 -19.22 19.84
CA PRO A 276 26.53 -17.78 19.94
C PRO A 276 27.89 -17.41 20.54
N THR A 277 28.53 -16.41 19.93
CA THR A 277 29.59 -15.64 20.60
C THR A 277 29.32 -14.14 20.40
N ASN A 278 29.09 -13.47 21.53
CA ASN A 278 29.20 -12.02 21.72
C ASN A 278 30.56 -11.79 22.45
N PRO A 279 31.16 -10.57 22.50
CA PRO A 279 30.46 -9.28 22.48
C PRO A 279 31.18 -8.07 21.80
N VAL A 280 30.43 -6.95 21.76
CA VAL A 280 30.83 -5.52 21.67
C VAL A 280 31.41 -4.98 20.36
N ASN A 281 30.63 -4.13 19.67
CA ASN A 281 31.07 -2.76 19.41
C ASN A 281 29.90 -1.77 19.28
N ASN A 282 30.00 -0.68 20.04
CA ASN A 282 29.08 0.46 20.03
C ASN A 282 29.33 1.28 18.75
N GLN A 283 28.36 1.31 17.84
CA GLN A 283 28.18 2.44 16.93
C GLN A 283 26.72 2.87 17.00
N ALA A 284 26.51 4.12 17.39
CA ALA A 284 25.23 4.79 17.34
C ALA A 284 24.85 4.97 15.87
N TYR A 285 23.82 4.26 15.41
CA TYR A 285 23.34 4.37 14.04
C TYR A 285 22.25 5.43 13.95
N VAL A 286 22.47 6.40 13.07
CA VAL A 286 21.49 7.38 12.62
C VAL A 286 20.54 6.66 11.65
N TYR A 287 19.24 6.70 11.91
CA TYR A 287 18.23 6.11 11.03
C TYR A 287 17.70 7.15 10.05
N GLU A 288 18.07 7.01 8.77
CA GLU A 288 17.38 7.64 7.65
C GLU A 288 16.23 6.71 7.22
N ASP A 289 15.02 6.98 7.70
CA ASP A 289 13.83 6.18 7.39
C ASP A 289 13.10 6.74 6.14
N GLU A 290 13.78 6.74 5.00
CA GLU A 290 13.16 6.83 3.67
C GLU A 290 13.88 5.87 2.71
N PHE A 291 13.43 4.61 2.70
CA PHE A 291 13.90 3.62 1.73
C PHE A 291 12.98 3.60 0.52
N GLU A 292 13.55 3.97 -0.63
CA GLU A 292 13.02 3.75 -1.96
C GLU A 292 12.77 2.25 -2.16
N TYR A 293 11.60 1.89 -2.70
CA TYR A 293 11.35 0.52 -3.13
C TYR A 293 12.14 0.31 -4.43
N PRO A 294 13.20 -0.52 -4.46
CA PRO A 294 13.81 -0.89 -5.73
C PRO A 294 12.74 -1.58 -6.60
N GLU A 295 12.74 -1.27 -7.89
CA GLU A 295 11.95 -2.03 -8.87
C GLU A 295 12.32 -3.52 -8.73
N PRO A 296 11.33 -4.42 -8.77
CA PRO A 296 11.61 -5.86 -8.68
C PRO A 296 12.54 -6.25 -9.84
N PRO A 297 13.58 -7.07 -9.58
CA PRO A 297 14.44 -7.57 -10.64
C PRO A 297 13.60 -8.41 -11.62
N TYR A 298 13.86 -8.16 -12.91
CA TYR A 298 13.22 -8.71 -14.11
C TYR A 298 12.73 -10.16 -14.02
#